data_AF-A0A9P5AEA2-F1
#
_entry.id   AF-A0A9P5AEA2-F1
#
_cell.length_a   1.000
_cell.length_b   1.000
_cell.length_c   1.000
_cell.angle_alpha   90.00
_cell.angle_beta   90.00
_cell.angle_gamma   90.00
#
_symmetry.space_group_name_H-M   'P 1'
#
loop_
_entity.id
_entity.type
_entity.pdbx_description
1 polymer ?
#
loop_
_entity_poly.entity_id
_entity_poly.type
_entity_poly.pdbx_seq_one_letter_code
_entity_poly.pdbx_strand_id
1 'polypeptide(L)'
;MRFSSSILLLASSVAGLGINCRGSGLCNLSFGPSIQNIQDQIGNMIADGQGDRFFGDGAQIACTSGDAGSICAFYQSGASGTANDAFHQMQEIIDHGCKLCGSVPTQPGNNVANGQLTVNAVTLLRIIKGQKQAPET
;
A
#
# COMPACT_ATOMS: atom_id res chain seq x y z
N MET A 1 21.21 -17.18 -55.17
CA MET A 1 20.00 -17.23 -54.32
C MET A 1 20.36 -16.59 -53.00
N ARG A 2 19.74 -15.46 -52.62
CA ARG A 2 20.01 -14.76 -51.35
C ARG A 2 18.89 -15.10 -50.38
N PHE A 3 19.21 -15.82 -49.30
CA PHE A 3 18.26 -16.16 -48.25
C PHE A 3 18.26 -15.05 -47.19
N SER A 4 17.28 -14.16 -47.22
CA SER A 4 17.01 -13.21 -46.13
C SER A 4 16.32 -13.95 -44.99
N SER A 5 17.03 -14.19 -43.89
CA SER A 5 16.44 -14.70 -42.65
C SER A 5 15.93 -13.53 -41.81
N SER A 6 14.60 -13.41 -41.69
CA SER A 6 13.95 -12.49 -40.75
C SER A 6 13.91 -13.15 -39.37
N ILE A 7 14.64 -12.59 -38.40
CA ILE A 7 14.58 -13.00 -36.99
C ILE A 7 13.35 -12.34 -36.36
N LEU A 8 12.33 -13.13 -36.03
CA LEU A 8 11.19 -12.71 -35.21
C LEU A 8 11.58 -12.80 -33.74
N LEU A 9 11.81 -11.65 -33.11
CA LEU A 9 11.99 -11.52 -31.66
C LEU A 9 10.63 -11.67 -30.97
N LEU A 10 10.39 -12.82 -30.33
CA LEU A 10 9.28 -13.00 -29.41
C LEU A 10 9.63 -12.33 -28.08
N ALA A 11 9.13 -11.12 -27.85
CA ALA A 11 9.23 -10.46 -26.55
C ALA A 11 8.30 -11.16 -25.55
N SER A 12 8.87 -11.88 -24.59
CA SER A 12 8.12 -12.40 -23.44
C SER A 12 7.83 -11.25 -22.48
N SER A 13 6.58 -10.80 -22.39
CA SER A 13 6.17 -9.88 -21.33
C SER A 13 6.11 -10.65 -20.01
N VAL A 14 6.96 -10.28 -19.05
CA VAL A 14 6.72 -10.66 -17.65
C VAL A 14 5.44 -9.94 -17.24
N ALA A 15 4.37 -10.69 -16.98
CA ALA A 15 3.18 -10.12 -16.38
C ALA A 15 3.54 -9.74 -14.93
N GLY A 16 3.75 -8.44 -14.70
CA GLY A 16 3.88 -7.91 -13.35
C GLY A 16 2.64 -8.23 -12.52
N LEU A 17 2.82 -8.45 -11.22
CA LEU A 17 1.67 -8.56 -10.33
C LEU A 17 1.06 -7.16 -10.23
N GLY A 18 -0.15 -6.98 -10.77
CA GLY A 18 -0.86 -5.71 -10.74
C GLY A 18 -1.59 -5.47 -9.42
N ILE A 19 -2.62 -4.61 -9.49
CA ILE A 19 -3.55 -4.41 -8.39
C ILE A 19 -4.10 -5.73 -7.85
N ASN A 20 -4.16 -5.88 -6.54
CA ASN A 20 -4.55 -7.13 -5.89
C ASN A 20 -5.02 -6.93 -4.44
N CYS A 21 -5.74 -7.92 -3.91
CA CYS A 21 -6.22 -7.93 -2.52
C CYS A 21 -5.38 -8.82 -1.60
N ARG A 22 -4.09 -9.01 -1.89
CA ARG A 22 -3.21 -9.81 -1.02
C ARG A 22 -2.82 -8.99 0.19
N GLY A 23 -2.70 -9.66 1.33
CA GLY A 23 -2.32 -9.08 2.60
C GLY A 23 -1.94 -10.16 3.60
N SER A 24 -1.54 -9.74 4.79
CA SER A 24 -1.26 -10.65 5.90
C SER A 24 -2.51 -11.43 6.33
N GLY A 25 -2.33 -12.55 7.04
CA GLY A 25 -3.46 -13.30 7.62
C GLY A 25 -4.28 -12.48 8.64
N LEU A 26 -3.70 -11.41 9.19
CA LEU A 26 -4.41 -10.43 10.04
C LEU A 26 -5.50 -9.71 9.24
N CYS A 27 -5.37 -9.57 7.92
CA CYS A 27 -6.40 -9.01 7.05
C CYS A 27 -7.65 -9.89 6.88
N ASN A 28 -7.68 -11.09 7.46
CA ASN A 28 -8.84 -12.00 7.45
C ASN A 28 -9.44 -12.20 8.85
N LEU A 29 -8.73 -11.76 9.88
CA LEU A 29 -9.31 -11.67 11.21
C LEU A 29 -10.21 -10.44 11.20
N SER A 30 -11.44 -10.56 11.69
CA SER A 30 -12.44 -9.48 11.70
C SER A 30 -11.99 -8.29 12.55
N PHE A 31 -11.02 -7.52 12.06
CA PHE A 31 -10.67 -6.22 12.59
C PHE A 31 -11.69 -5.22 12.05
N GLY A 32 -12.40 -4.62 12.99
CA GLY A 32 -13.60 -3.79 12.79
C GLY A 32 -13.40 -2.37 12.27
N PRO A 33 -12.48 -2.10 11.35
CA PRO A 33 -12.70 -1.00 10.41
C PRO A 33 -12.37 -1.36 8.96
N SER A 34 -13.28 -1.01 8.04
CA SER A 34 -13.14 -1.24 6.60
C SER A 34 -11.98 -0.41 6.02
N ILE A 35 -11.46 -0.84 4.88
CA ILE A 35 -10.51 -0.06 4.07
C ILE A 35 -11.00 1.37 3.78
N GLN A 36 -12.32 1.60 3.80
CA GLN A 36 -12.96 2.90 3.67
C GLN A 36 -12.59 3.85 4.81
N ASN A 37 -12.43 3.36 6.04
CA ASN A 37 -12.01 4.22 7.16
C ASN A 37 -10.62 4.82 6.92
N ILE A 38 -9.71 4.05 6.32
CA ILE A 38 -8.38 4.54 5.93
C ILE A 38 -8.52 5.60 4.84
N GLN A 39 -9.38 5.35 3.84
CA GLN A 39 -9.65 6.33 2.79
C GLN A 39 -10.26 7.62 3.34
N ASP A 40 -11.21 7.53 4.27
CA ASP A 40 -11.86 8.68 4.91
C ASP A 40 -10.84 9.52 5.69
N GLN A 41 -9.90 8.88 6.40
CA GLN A 41 -8.82 9.59 7.09
C GLN A 41 -7.93 10.38 6.12
N ILE A 42 -7.60 9.80 4.96
CA ILE A 42 -6.85 10.50 3.92
C ILE A 42 -7.70 11.63 3.32
N GLY A 43 -9.00 11.41 3.10
CA GLY A 43 -9.93 12.43 2.62
C GLY A 43 -10.04 13.62 3.58
N ASN A 44 -10.10 13.37 4.89
CA ASN A 44 -10.08 14.42 5.90
C ASN A 44 -8.76 15.19 5.90
N MET A 45 -7.62 14.49 5.77
CA MET A 45 -6.31 15.13 5.61
C MET A 45 -6.26 16.07 4.40
N ILE A 46 -6.84 15.66 3.27
CA ILE A 46 -6.96 16.50 2.07
C ILE A 46 -7.87 17.71 2.35
N ALA A 47 -9.01 17.50 2.99
CA ALA A 47 -9.96 18.56 3.34
C ALA A 47 -9.35 19.61 4.28
N ASP A 48 -8.42 19.20 5.14
CA ASP A 48 -7.62 20.07 6.02
C ASP A 48 -6.50 20.82 5.27
N GLY A 49 -6.44 20.73 3.95
CA GLY A 49 -5.47 21.43 3.10
C GLY A 49 -4.11 20.72 2.98
N GLN A 50 -4.00 19.47 3.40
CA GLN A 50 -2.76 18.70 3.33
C GLN A 50 -2.68 17.76 2.12
N GLY A 51 -3.42 18.05 1.04
CA GLY A 51 -3.45 17.22 -0.17
C GLY A 51 -2.08 16.99 -0.80
N ASP A 52 -1.19 17.99 -0.74
CA ASP A 52 0.17 17.92 -1.30
C ASP A 52 1.20 17.37 -0.31
N ARG A 53 0.78 16.93 0.88
CA ARG A 53 1.68 16.32 1.87
C ARG A 53 2.30 15.07 1.28
N PHE A 54 3.63 15.03 1.23
CA PHE A 54 4.39 13.95 0.63
C PHE A 54 4.70 12.82 1.62
N PHE A 55 4.59 11.59 1.15
CA PHE A 55 4.89 10.36 1.89
C PHE A 55 5.89 9.53 1.08
N GLY A 56 7.03 9.23 1.71
CA GLY A 56 8.05 8.36 1.12
C GLY A 56 7.79 6.87 1.37
N ASP A 57 8.68 6.03 0.83
CA ASP A 57 8.69 4.59 1.07
C ASP A 57 8.71 4.27 2.58
N GLY A 58 7.80 3.39 3.01
CA GLY A 58 7.60 2.95 4.38
C GLY A 58 6.83 3.92 5.27
N ALA A 59 6.53 5.14 4.79
CA ALA A 59 5.77 6.12 5.57
C ALA A 59 4.29 5.71 5.65
N GLN A 60 3.78 5.59 6.88
CA GLN A 60 2.35 5.35 7.14
C GLN A 60 1.55 6.62 6.91
N ILE A 61 0.52 6.53 6.08
CA ILE A 61 -0.32 7.66 5.66
C ILE A 61 -1.54 7.78 6.58
N ALA A 62 -2.27 6.68 6.71
CA ALA A 62 -3.43 6.55 7.58
C ALA A 62 -3.52 5.10 8.09
N CYS A 63 -4.03 4.94 9.30
CA CYS A 63 -4.07 3.66 9.99
C CYS A 63 -5.38 3.47 10.72
N THR A 64 -5.81 2.22 10.78
CA THR A 64 -6.85 1.82 11.71
C THR A 64 -6.22 1.39 13.03
N SER A 65 -6.94 1.60 14.13
CA SER A 65 -6.53 1.16 15.46
C SER A 65 -7.25 -0.15 15.81
N GLY A 66 -6.50 -1.16 16.24
CA GLY A 66 -7.03 -2.43 16.73
C GLY A 66 -6.12 -3.03 17.80
N ASP A 67 -6.68 -3.82 18.71
CA ASP A 67 -5.97 -4.37 19.87
C ASP A 67 -4.82 -5.33 19.49
N ALA A 68 -4.92 -5.99 18.33
CA ALA A 68 -3.92 -6.94 17.85
C ALA A 68 -2.93 -6.34 16.82
N GLY A 69 -3.02 -5.04 16.54
CA GLY A 69 -2.23 -4.34 15.53
C GLY A 69 -3.06 -3.36 14.72
N SER A 70 -2.39 -2.61 13.86
CA SER A 70 -3.01 -1.61 12.99
C SER A 70 -2.99 -2.05 11.54
N ILE A 71 -4.05 -1.77 10.78
CA ILE A 71 -4.01 -1.88 9.31
C ILE A 71 -3.73 -0.47 8.78
N CYS A 72 -2.68 -0.31 7.98
CA CYS A 72 -2.25 1.00 7.50
C CYS A 72 -2.11 1.02 5.98
N ALA A 73 -2.38 2.19 5.39
CA ALA A 73 -1.93 2.54 4.05
C ALA A 73 -0.51 3.12 4.11
N PHE A 74 0.39 2.61 3.28
CA PHE A 74 1.77 3.08 3.15
C PHE A 74 2.34 2.78 1.76
N TYR A 75 3.30 3.60 1.32
CA TYR A 75 4.07 3.32 0.10
C TYR A 75 5.17 2.29 0.39
N GLN A 76 5.47 1.44 -0.59
CA GLN A 76 6.62 0.54 -0.53
C GLN A 76 7.19 0.23 -1.93
N SER A 77 8.28 -0.53 -1.97
CA SER A 77 8.98 -0.92 -3.20
C SER A 77 9.53 0.30 -3.97
N GLY A 78 10.04 1.30 -3.26
CA GLY A 78 10.55 2.55 -3.83
C GLY A 78 9.48 3.56 -4.22
N ALA A 79 8.21 3.29 -3.93
CA ALA A 79 7.12 4.23 -4.19
C ALA A 79 7.10 5.39 -3.20
N SER A 80 6.50 6.49 -3.65
CA SER A 80 6.21 7.67 -2.86
C SER A 80 5.13 8.48 -3.56
N GLY A 81 4.43 9.34 -2.84
CA GLY A 81 3.38 10.16 -3.41
C GLY A 81 2.79 11.14 -2.39
N THR A 82 1.85 11.95 -2.87
CA THR A 82 1.10 12.89 -2.03
C THR A 82 -0.12 12.24 -1.38
N ALA A 83 -0.78 12.94 -0.45
CA ALA A 83 -2.06 12.50 0.09
C ALA A 83 -3.13 12.36 -1.01
N ASN A 84 -3.14 13.27 -2.00
CA ASN A 84 -4.01 13.18 -3.18
C ASN A 84 -3.74 11.91 -4.01
N ASP A 85 -2.47 11.59 -4.26
CA ASP A 85 -2.10 10.36 -4.98
C ASP A 85 -2.57 9.12 -4.22
N ALA A 86 -2.32 9.10 -2.91
CA ALA A 86 -2.73 8.01 -2.04
C ALA A 86 -4.26 7.84 -2.01
N PHE A 87 -5.03 8.92 -2.02
CA PHE A 87 -6.49 8.85 -2.03
C PHE A 87 -7.04 8.19 -3.30
N HIS A 88 -6.52 8.57 -4.48
CA HIS A 88 -6.93 7.95 -5.74
C HIS A 88 -6.52 6.47 -5.80
N GLN A 89 -5.30 6.15 -5.37
CA GLN A 89 -4.80 4.78 -5.32
C GLN A 89 -5.60 3.90 -4.32
N MET A 90 -6.03 4.46 -3.19
CA MET A 90 -6.96 3.79 -2.28
C MET A 90 -8.30 3.51 -2.94
N GLN A 91 -8.83 4.47 -3.71
CA GLN A 91 -10.06 4.26 -4.47
C GLN A 91 -9.90 3.12 -5.48
N GLU A 92 -8.76 3.01 -6.18
CA GLU A 92 -8.50 1.89 -7.09
C GLU A 92 -8.54 0.54 -6.37
N ILE A 93 -7.94 0.43 -5.17
CA ILE A 93 -7.98 -0.79 -4.35
C ILE A 93 -9.42 -1.15 -3.97
N ILE A 94 -10.23 -0.16 -3.64
CA ILE A 94 -11.64 -0.33 -3.26
C ILE A 94 -12.49 -0.73 -4.47
N ASP A 95 -12.31 -0.07 -5.60
CA ASP A 95 -13.00 -0.36 -6.86
C ASP A 95 -12.63 -1.75 -7.41
N HIS A 96 -11.41 -2.23 -7.10
CA HIS A 96 -10.99 -3.60 -7.38
C HIS A 96 -11.70 -4.66 -6.51
N GLY A 97 -12.42 -4.24 -5.45
CA GLY A 97 -13.19 -5.11 -4.57
C GLY A 97 -12.44 -5.60 -3.34
N CYS A 98 -11.30 -5.00 -3.01
CA CYS A 98 -10.55 -5.36 -1.80
C CYS A 98 -11.25 -4.85 -0.55
N LYS A 99 -11.54 -5.76 0.39
CA LYS A 99 -12.38 -5.43 1.57
C LYS A 99 -11.60 -4.83 2.74
N LEU A 100 -10.34 -5.24 2.93
CA LEU A 100 -9.54 -4.83 4.07
C LEU A 100 -8.07 -4.54 3.71
N CYS A 101 -7.46 -5.39 2.90
CA CYS A 101 -6.08 -5.25 2.48
C CYS A 101 -5.93 -5.41 0.98
N GLY A 102 -4.88 -4.80 0.44
CA GLY A 102 -4.58 -4.86 -0.98
C GLY A 102 -3.38 -3.98 -1.33
N SER A 103 -3.04 -3.97 -2.61
CA SER A 103 -1.98 -3.13 -3.14
C SER A 103 -2.30 -2.71 -4.56
N VAL A 104 -1.88 -1.51 -4.92
CA VAL A 104 -1.98 -0.98 -6.28
C VAL A 104 -0.61 -0.46 -6.74
N PRO A 105 -0.17 -0.77 -7.96
CA PRO A 105 1.07 -0.23 -8.51
C PRO A 105 1.02 1.30 -8.64
N THR A 106 2.12 1.98 -8.37
CA THR A 106 2.23 3.43 -8.52
C THR A 106 2.96 3.84 -9.81
N GLN A 107 3.58 2.88 -10.49
CA GLN A 107 4.36 3.10 -11.71
C GLN A 107 3.65 2.47 -12.93
N PRO A 108 3.87 3.03 -14.14
CA PRO A 108 3.42 2.41 -15.38
C PRO A 108 3.93 0.96 -15.53
N GLY A 109 3.15 0.12 -16.21
CA GLY A 109 3.49 -1.29 -16.42
C GLY A 109 2.84 -2.26 -15.42
N ASN A 110 1.97 -1.77 -14.53
CA ASN A 110 1.10 -2.56 -13.66
C ASN A 110 1.85 -3.66 -12.87
N ASN A 111 3.00 -3.29 -12.29
CA ASN A 111 3.82 -4.20 -11.50
C ASN A 111 4.12 -3.59 -10.13
N VAL A 112 3.54 -4.17 -9.08
CA VAL A 112 3.71 -3.70 -7.71
C VAL A 112 5.18 -3.76 -7.23
N ALA A 113 6.02 -4.60 -7.84
CA ALA A 113 7.44 -4.69 -7.53
C ALA A 113 8.22 -3.41 -7.92
N ASN A 114 7.66 -2.57 -8.78
CA ASN A 114 8.27 -1.31 -9.22
C ASN A 114 7.82 -0.11 -8.39
N GLY A 115 6.98 -0.34 -7.36
CA GLY A 115 6.38 0.70 -6.55
C GLY A 115 4.89 0.43 -6.36
N GLN A 116 4.42 0.48 -5.11
CA GLN A 116 3.03 0.23 -4.77
C GLN A 116 2.58 1.04 -3.55
N LEU A 117 1.31 1.45 -3.57
CA LEU A 117 0.58 1.78 -2.34
C LEU A 117 -0.01 0.48 -1.80
N THR A 118 0.16 0.25 -0.50
CA THR A 118 -0.24 -0.99 0.16
C THR A 118 -1.08 -0.70 1.38
N VAL A 119 -2.19 -1.42 1.52
CA VAL A 119 -2.96 -1.54 2.75
C VAL A 119 -2.70 -2.90 3.35
N ASN A 120 -2.01 -2.93 4.49
CA ASN A 120 -1.68 -4.18 5.17
C ASN A 120 -1.53 -3.98 6.69
N ALA A 121 -1.52 -5.08 7.42
CA ALA A 121 -1.23 -5.06 8.85
C ALA A 121 0.21 -4.61 9.12
N VAL A 122 0.31 -3.55 9.93
CA VAL A 122 1.51 -3.12 10.60
C VAL A 122 1.38 -3.61 12.04
N THR A 123 1.98 -4.75 12.33
CA THR A 123 2.08 -5.22 13.71
C THR A 123 2.88 -4.17 14.46
N LEU A 124 2.29 -3.59 15.51
CA LEU A 124 3.11 -3.03 16.57
C LEU A 124 3.91 -4.22 17.09
N LEU A 125 5.18 -4.32 16.66
CA LEU A 125 6.22 -4.74 17.58
C LEU A 125 6.19 -3.69 18.71
N ARG A 126 5.18 -3.75 19.60
CA ARG A 126 5.43 -3.55 21.01
C ARG A 126 6.42 -4.64 21.32
N ILE A 127 7.67 -4.27 21.18
CA ILE A 127 8.84 -4.81 21.84
C ILE A 127 8.37 -5.39 23.19
N ILE A 128 7.99 -6.67 23.19
CA ILE A 128 8.20 -7.58 24.33
C ILE A 128 9.71 -7.90 24.33
N LYS A 129 10.50 -6.84 24.33
CA LYS A 129 11.95 -6.78 24.43
C LYS A 129 12.24 -5.65 25.41
N GLY A 130 11.78 -5.84 26.65
CA GLY A 130 12.27 -5.14 27.84
C GLY A 130 12.43 -3.62 27.74
N GLN A 131 11.32 -2.87 27.68
CA GLN A 131 11.34 -1.47 28.11
C GLN A 131 10.77 -1.40 29.52
N LYS A 132 11.67 -1.62 30.49
CA LYS A 132 11.52 -1.11 31.84
C LYS A 132 11.42 0.41 31.70
N GLN A 133 10.24 0.97 31.95
CA GLN A 133 10.06 2.40 32.11
C GLN A 133 10.92 2.81 33.32
N ALA A 134 12.07 3.45 33.07
CA ALA A 134 12.74 4.23 34.09
C ALA A 134 12.05 5.59 34.14
N PRO A 135 11.66 6.10 35.33
CA PRO A 135 11.17 7.46 35.45
C PRO A 135 12.35 8.42 35.32
N GLU A 136 12.26 9.38 34.40
CA GLU A 136 13.10 10.57 34.44
C GLU A 136 12.49 11.56 35.43
N THR A 137 13.18 11.68 36.57
CA THR A 137 13.16 12.70 37.64
C THR A 137 11.83 13.17 38.22
#